data_AF-F7S8J6-F1
#
_entry.id   AF-F7S8J6-F1
#
_cell.length_a   1.000
_cell.length_b   1.000
_cell.length_c   1.000
_cell.angle_alpha   90.00
_cell.angle_beta   90.00
_cell.angle_gamma   90.00
#
_symmetry.space_group_name_H-M   'P 1'
#
loop_
_entity.id
_entity.type
_entity.pdbx_description
1 polymer ?
#
loop_
_entity_poly.entity_id
_entity_poly.type
_entity_poly.pdbx_seq_one_letter_code
_entity_poly.pdbx_strand_id
1 'polypeptide(L)'
;LVLTRAEEQVDSGNRPGTFQHLRIGARRDGTLTAIELTSHGTAGVALGAGVGDFAGAVYRCPNLLTSHRDVFTNAGPGCAMRAPGNVPGAFAFEQAIDELAERLALDPVALRDRIDPSPVRREERRIGAARFGWAARHPPGSDRGPVKRGIGMAQSHWGAHVQINAACEVRVLRDGSVEVMSSVQDIGTGITTVLAQTVAEVLGLRAEDITVRIGDTIFPSGP
;
A
#
# COMPACT_ATOMS: atom_id res chain seq x y z
N LEU A 1 8.74 24.56 18.91
CA LEU A 1 8.43 23.46 19.86
C LEU A 1 8.94 22.17 19.23
N VAL A 2 9.57 21.29 20.00
CA VAL A 2 10.06 19.99 19.52
C VAL A 2 9.61 18.95 20.55
N LEU A 3 8.83 17.97 20.12
CA LEU A 3 8.38 16.89 20.99
C LEU A 3 9.55 15.96 21.33
N THR A 4 9.59 15.48 22.57
CA THR A 4 10.37 14.29 22.90
C THR A 4 9.77 13.08 22.18
N ARG A 5 10.55 11.99 22.04
CA ARG A 5 10.02 10.76 21.43
C ARG A 5 8.81 10.21 22.19
N ALA A 6 8.79 10.34 23.51
CA ALA A 6 7.66 9.88 24.32
C ALA A 6 6.39 10.70 24.05
N GLU A 7 6.51 12.02 23.94
CA GLU A 7 5.38 12.90 23.61
C GLU A 7 4.85 12.63 22.20
N GLU A 8 5.74 12.45 21.21
CA GLU A 8 5.35 12.17 19.83
C GLU A 8 4.49 10.89 19.69
N GLN A 9 4.86 9.82 20.42
CA GLN A 9 4.11 8.56 20.39
C GLN A 9 2.70 8.66 20.99
N VAL A 10 2.43 9.69 21.81
CA VAL A 10 1.12 9.90 22.45
C VAL A 10 0.29 10.95 21.71
N ASP A 11 0.94 11.94 21.10
CA ASP A 11 0.28 13.11 20.49
C ASP A 11 0.06 12.98 18.97
N SER A 12 1.01 12.40 18.23
CA SER A 12 1.00 12.43 16.74
C SER A 12 0.11 11.37 16.07
N GLY A 13 -0.69 10.66 16.88
CA GLY A 13 -1.57 9.58 16.44
C GLY A 13 -0.83 8.34 15.95
N ASN A 14 -1.59 7.29 15.65
CA ASN A 14 -1.06 6.04 15.12
C ASN A 14 -2.05 5.39 14.15
N ARG A 15 -1.60 4.35 13.45
CA ARG A 15 -2.50 3.48 12.69
C ARG A 15 -3.57 2.92 13.63
N PRO A 16 -4.87 3.06 13.32
CA PRO A 16 -5.92 2.42 14.10
C PRO A 16 -5.73 0.89 14.19
N GLY A 17 -5.95 0.33 15.38
CA GLY A 17 -6.09 -1.11 15.55
C GLY A 17 -7.37 -1.62 14.90
N THR A 18 -7.38 -2.87 14.42
CA THR A 18 -8.52 -3.42 13.66
C THR A 18 -8.86 -4.83 14.11
N PHE A 19 -10.15 -5.10 14.30
CA PHE A 19 -10.72 -6.44 14.42
C PHE A 19 -11.53 -6.73 13.16
N GLN A 20 -11.25 -7.84 12.50
CA GLN A 20 -11.85 -8.17 11.20
C GLN A 20 -12.49 -9.55 11.26
N HIS A 21 -13.73 -9.66 10.79
CA HIS A 21 -14.42 -10.91 10.54
C HIS A 21 -14.57 -11.08 9.03
N LEU A 22 -13.96 -12.12 8.47
CA LEU A 22 -13.89 -12.36 7.03
C LEU A 22 -14.47 -13.74 6.69
N ARG A 23 -15.34 -13.78 5.68
CA ARG A 23 -15.89 -15.01 5.12
C ARG A 23 -15.69 -14.99 3.61
N ILE A 24 -15.16 -16.09 3.08
CA ILE A 24 -14.93 -16.28 1.65
C ILE A 24 -15.66 -17.54 1.20
N GLY A 25 -16.54 -17.38 0.21
CA GLY A 25 -17.16 -18.47 -0.53
C GLY A 25 -16.42 -18.69 -1.83
N ALA A 26 -16.11 -19.95 -2.16
CA ALA A 26 -15.48 -20.32 -3.41
C ALA A 26 -15.95 -21.69 -3.91
N ARG A 27 -15.82 -21.92 -5.21
CA ARG A 27 -16.02 -23.23 -5.84
C ARG A 27 -14.77 -24.10 -5.64
N ARG A 28 -14.92 -25.42 -5.88
CA ARG A 28 -13.80 -26.37 -5.82
C ARG A 28 -12.66 -26.05 -6.78
N ASP A 29 -12.94 -25.34 -7.87
CA ASP A 29 -11.94 -24.88 -8.85
C ASP A 29 -11.17 -23.63 -8.41
N GLY A 30 -11.50 -23.04 -7.26
CA GLY A 30 -10.88 -21.81 -6.73
C GLY A 30 -11.63 -20.52 -7.10
N THR A 31 -12.66 -20.57 -7.94
CA THR A 31 -13.44 -19.37 -8.31
C THR A 31 -14.15 -18.79 -7.08
N LEU A 32 -13.87 -17.52 -6.76
CA LEU A 32 -14.55 -16.81 -5.68
C LEU A 32 -16.01 -16.52 -6.06
N THR A 33 -16.93 -16.79 -5.14
CA THR A 33 -18.37 -16.57 -5.31
C THR A 33 -18.92 -15.51 -4.38
N ALA A 34 -18.36 -15.36 -3.18
CA ALA A 34 -18.78 -14.33 -2.23
C ALA A 34 -17.62 -13.94 -1.30
N ILE A 35 -17.53 -12.67 -0.96
CA ILE A 35 -16.65 -12.14 0.09
C ILE A 35 -17.51 -11.29 1.03
N GLU A 36 -17.40 -11.56 2.32
CA GLU A 36 -18.00 -10.73 3.38
C GLU A 36 -16.90 -10.33 4.36
N LEU A 37 -16.72 -9.03 4.55
CA LEU A 37 -15.75 -8.46 5.50
C LEU A 37 -16.46 -7.46 6.41
N THR A 38 -16.49 -7.74 7.70
CA THR A 38 -16.91 -6.79 8.74
C THR A 38 -15.70 -6.39 9.57
N SER A 39 -15.46 -5.09 9.75
CA SER A 39 -14.35 -4.59 10.56
C SER A 39 -14.79 -3.60 11.63
N HIS A 40 -14.15 -3.70 12.80
CA HIS A 40 -14.22 -2.73 13.88
C HIS A 40 -12.83 -2.12 14.07
N GLY A 41 -12.70 -0.81 13.91
CA GLY A 41 -11.42 -0.11 13.98
C GLY A 41 -11.37 0.91 15.11
N THR A 42 -10.27 1.01 15.85
CA THR A 42 -10.12 1.91 17.00
C THR A 42 -9.49 3.23 16.56
N ALA A 43 -10.29 4.13 15.99
CA ALA A 43 -9.84 5.44 15.50
C ALA A 43 -9.65 6.51 16.60
N GLY A 44 -9.72 6.12 17.88
CA GLY A 44 -9.65 7.05 19.00
C GLY A 44 -10.87 7.97 19.03
N VAL A 45 -10.63 9.28 19.06
CA VAL A 45 -11.66 10.32 18.90
C VAL A 45 -11.91 10.71 17.44
N ALA A 46 -11.18 10.12 16.48
CA ALA A 46 -11.32 10.39 15.06
C ALA A 46 -12.14 9.30 14.34
N LEU A 47 -12.15 9.36 13.01
CA LEU A 47 -12.78 8.41 12.10
C LEU A 47 -11.75 7.85 11.13
N GLY A 48 -12.13 6.86 10.32
CA GLY A 48 -11.32 6.39 9.20
C GLY A 48 -10.46 5.16 9.49
N ALA A 49 -10.95 4.24 10.33
CA ALA A 49 -10.31 2.94 10.59
C ALA A 49 -10.86 1.80 9.70
N GLY A 50 -11.42 2.13 8.53
CA GLY A 50 -11.88 1.17 7.52
C GLY A 50 -10.76 0.39 6.84
N VAL A 51 -11.04 -0.83 6.39
CA VAL A 51 -10.04 -1.76 5.81
C VAL A 51 -10.55 -2.59 4.61
N GLY A 52 -11.81 -2.43 4.21
CA GLY A 52 -12.48 -3.35 3.27
C GLY A 52 -12.17 -3.11 1.81
N ASP A 53 -11.68 -1.92 1.46
CA ASP A 53 -11.42 -1.52 0.07
C ASP A 53 -10.47 -2.50 -0.64
N PHE A 54 -9.50 -3.06 0.10
CA PHE A 54 -8.57 -4.04 -0.45
C PHE A 54 -9.28 -5.29 -1.00
N ALA A 55 -10.23 -5.84 -0.25
CA ALA A 55 -10.95 -7.06 -0.64
C ALA A 55 -11.78 -6.88 -1.93
N GLY A 56 -12.25 -5.65 -2.20
CA GLY A 56 -12.95 -5.31 -3.43
C GLY A 56 -12.06 -4.95 -4.61
N ALA A 57 -10.79 -4.60 -4.36
CA ALA A 57 -9.89 -4.09 -5.40
C ALA A 57 -9.00 -5.17 -6.05
N VAL A 58 -8.73 -6.28 -5.35
CA VAL A 58 -7.63 -7.18 -5.73
C VAL A 58 -8.08 -8.36 -6.60
N TYR A 59 -9.15 -9.06 -6.22
CA TYR A 59 -9.62 -10.27 -6.92
C TYR A 59 -11.04 -10.12 -7.45
N ARG A 60 -11.35 -10.83 -8.54
CA ARG A 60 -12.70 -10.87 -9.09
C ARG A 60 -13.60 -11.72 -8.18
N CYS A 61 -14.63 -11.10 -7.63
CA CYS A 61 -15.72 -11.78 -6.92
C CYS A 61 -17.07 -11.11 -7.28
N PRO A 62 -18.08 -11.87 -7.73
CA PRO A 62 -19.36 -11.28 -8.14
C PRO A 62 -20.20 -10.75 -6.98
N ASN A 63 -19.97 -11.22 -5.74
CA ASN A 63 -20.71 -10.79 -4.57
C ASN A 63 -19.74 -10.31 -3.49
N LEU A 64 -19.83 -9.05 -3.09
CA LEU A 64 -18.99 -8.44 -2.07
C LEU A 64 -19.87 -7.67 -1.09
N LEU A 65 -19.68 -7.94 0.20
CA LEU A 65 -20.24 -7.15 1.29
C LEU A 65 -19.10 -6.68 2.20
N THR A 66 -18.94 -5.37 2.35
CA THR A 66 -18.00 -4.77 3.28
C THR A 66 -18.73 -3.88 4.28
N SER A 67 -18.43 -4.01 5.57
CA SER A 67 -18.98 -3.18 6.64
C SER A 67 -17.85 -2.68 7.54
N HIS A 68 -17.79 -1.37 7.75
CA HIS A 68 -16.77 -0.72 8.57
C HIS A 68 -17.42 0.03 9.72
N ARG A 69 -16.87 -0.15 10.92
CA ARG A 69 -17.32 0.53 12.14
C ARG A 69 -16.12 1.14 12.84
N ASP A 70 -16.12 2.45 12.96
CA ASP A 70 -15.21 3.15 13.85
C ASP A 70 -15.72 2.99 15.29
N VAL A 71 -14.87 2.46 16.16
CA VAL A 71 -15.11 2.32 17.59
C VAL A 71 -14.39 3.46 18.30
N PHE A 72 -15.17 4.39 18.84
CA PHE A 72 -14.63 5.49 19.62
C PHE A 72 -14.04 4.98 20.93
N THR A 73 -12.82 5.41 21.23
CA THR A 73 -12.09 5.04 22.43
C THR A 73 -11.44 6.28 23.05
N ASN A 74 -11.14 6.23 24.36
CA ASN A 74 -10.42 7.28 25.07
C ASN A 74 -8.91 7.28 24.71
N ALA A 75 -8.61 7.50 23.43
CA ALA A 75 -7.27 7.56 22.86
C ALA A 75 -7.18 8.73 21.86
N GLY A 76 -5.95 9.14 21.53
CA GLY A 76 -5.70 10.18 20.53
C GLY A 76 -6.29 9.83 19.15
N PRO A 77 -6.50 10.83 18.27
CA PRO A 77 -7.06 10.59 16.95
C PRO A 77 -6.16 9.64 16.14
N GLY A 78 -6.76 8.64 15.50
CA GLY A 78 -6.06 7.82 14.51
C GLY A 78 -5.47 8.67 13.40
N CYS A 79 -4.30 8.29 12.88
CA CYS A 79 -3.61 9.04 11.83
C CYS A 79 -3.20 8.14 10.66
N ALA A 80 -2.87 8.77 9.53
CA ALA A 80 -2.39 8.07 8.35
C ALA A 80 -1.01 7.47 8.64
N MET A 81 -0.93 6.13 8.60
CA MET A 81 0.33 5.39 8.53
C MET A 81 0.41 4.71 7.17
N ARG A 82 1.61 4.70 6.55
CA ARG A 82 1.84 4.29 5.15
C ARG A 82 0.91 3.17 4.68
N ALA A 83 0.16 3.45 3.61
CA ALA A 83 -1.00 2.68 3.17
C ALA A 83 -2.10 2.53 4.25
N PRO A 84 -2.82 3.62 4.61
CA PRO A 84 -3.92 3.59 5.58
C PRO A 84 -5.02 2.60 5.16
N GLY A 85 -5.53 1.80 6.11
CA GLY A 85 -6.56 0.78 5.89
C GLY A 85 -6.11 -0.46 5.10
N ASN A 86 -5.32 -0.26 4.04
CA ASN A 86 -4.96 -1.32 3.09
C ASN A 86 -3.98 -2.33 3.66
N VAL A 87 -3.01 -1.93 4.49
CA VAL A 87 -2.08 -2.89 5.13
C VAL A 87 -2.82 -3.89 6.04
N PRO A 88 -3.63 -3.46 7.04
CA PRO A 88 -4.36 -4.42 7.86
C PRO A 88 -5.45 -5.18 7.08
N GLY A 89 -6.08 -4.55 6.09
CA GLY A 89 -7.04 -5.24 5.20
C GLY A 89 -6.39 -6.33 4.36
N ALA A 90 -5.24 -6.04 3.74
CA ALA A 90 -4.46 -6.99 2.96
C ALA A 90 -3.93 -8.14 3.81
N PHE A 91 -3.45 -7.84 5.01
CA PHE A 91 -3.00 -8.85 5.95
C PHE A 91 -4.09 -9.91 6.21
N ALA A 92 -5.29 -9.48 6.66
CA ALA A 92 -6.37 -10.41 6.97
C ALA A 92 -6.90 -11.14 5.72
N PHE A 93 -7.05 -10.42 4.60
CA PHE A 93 -7.61 -10.98 3.38
C PHE A 93 -6.67 -11.98 2.71
N GLU A 94 -5.39 -11.67 2.57
CA GLU A 94 -4.42 -12.58 1.93
C GLU A 94 -4.15 -13.83 2.75
N GLN A 95 -4.24 -13.75 4.09
CA GLN A 95 -4.22 -14.94 4.95
C GLN A 95 -5.40 -15.87 4.64
N ALA A 96 -6.62 -15.33 4.55
CA ALA A 96 -7.80 -16.13 4.25
C ALA A 96 -7.77 -16.74 2.84
N ILE A 97 -7.12 -16.07 1.88
CA ILE A 97 -6.89 -16.62 0.53
C ILE A 97 -5.89 -17.79 0.57
N ASP A 98 -4.87 -17.73 1.43
CA ASP A 98 -3.94 -18.86 1.64
C ASP A 98 -4.64 -20.05 2.32
N GLU A 99 -5.43 -19.80 3.36
CA GLU A 99 -6.28 -20.83 4.00
C GLU A 99 -7.25 -21.47 3.01
N LEU A 100 -7.82 -20.66 2.09
CA LEU A 100 -8.66 -21.16 1.03
C LEU A 100 -7.89 -22.08 0.07
N ALA A 101 -6.67 -21.68 -0.34
CA ALA A 101 -5.82 -22.50 -1.19
C ALA A 101 -5.52 -23.86 -0.53
N GLU A 102 -5.19 -23.87 0.76
CA GLU A 102 -4.96 -25.09 1.53
C GLU A 102 -6.20 -26.00 1.56
N ARG A 103 -7.38 -25.44 1.88
CA ARG A 103 -8.65 -26.20 1.92
C ARG A 103 -9.03 -26.79 0.57
N LEU A 104 -8.64 -26.15 -0.53
CA LEU A 104 -8.87 -26.62 -1.89
C LEU A 104 -7.74 -27.49 -2.43
N ALA A 105 -6.66 -27.69 -1.67
CA ALA A 105 -5.43 -28.36 -2.12
C ALA A 105 -4.88 -27.74 -3.43
N LEU A 106 -4.94 -26.42 -3.54
CA LEU A 106 -4.39 -25.65 -4.66
C LEU A 106 -3.09 -24.97 -4.25
N ASP A 107 -2.17 -24.81 -5.20
CA ASP A 107 -1.01 -23.95 -5.01
C ASP A 107 -1.46 -22.48 -4.85
N PRO A 108 -0.96 -21.72 -3.85
CA PRO A 108 -1.35 -20.33 -3.61
C PRO A 108 -1.11 -19.36 -4.78
N VAL A 109 -0.06 -19.56 -5.58
CA VAL A 109 0.19 -18.76 -6.78
C VAL A 109 -0.80 -19.13 -7.87
N ALA A 110 -1.02 -20.44 -8.08
CA ALA A 110 -1.97 -20.94 -9.05
C ALA A 110 -3.42 -20.50 -8.75
N LEU A 111 -3.82 -20.43 -7.47
CA LEU A 111 -5.12 -19.89 -7.09
C LEU A 111 -5.24 -18.42 -7.50
N ARG A 112 -4.25 -17.59 -7.15
CA ARG A 112 -4.24 -16.14 -7.49
C ARG A 112 -4.21 -15.90 -9.00
N ASP A 113 -3.54 -16.76 -9.76
CA ASP A 113 -3.57 -16.73 -11.22
C ASP A 113 -4.95 -17.02 -11.83
N ARG A 114 -5.85 -17.69 -11.10
CA ARG A 114 -7.23 -17.92 -11.53
C ARG A 114 -8.15 -16.74 -11.16
N ILE A 115 -8.00 -16.19 -9.96
CA ILE A 115 -8.96 -15.23 -9.39
C ILE A 115 -8.58 -13.76 -9.63
N ASP A 116 -7.32 -13.47 -9.93
CA ASP A 116 -6.85 -12.11 -10.25
C ASP A 116 -6.94 -11.84 -11.77
N PRO A 117 -7.75 -10.87 -12.20
CA PRO A 117 -7.87 -10.52 -13.61
C PRO A 117 -6.67 -9.74 -14.17
N SER A 118 -5.76 -9.22 -13.33
CA SER A 118 -4.68 -8.34 -13.78
C SER A 118 -3.58 -9.10 -14.56
N PRO A 119 -3.33 -8.75 -15.83
CA PRO A 119 -2.22 -9.35 -16.58
C PRO A 119 -0.86 -8.90 -16.04
N VAL A 120 -0.75 -7.68 -15.50
CA VAL A 120 0.49 -7.15 -14.93
C VAL A 120 0.87 -7.92 -13.68
N ARG A 121 -0.08 -8.11 -12.73
CA ARG A 121 0.20 -8.85 -11.50
C ARG A 121 0.45 -10.34 -11.75
N ARG A 122 -0.16 -10.92 -12.79
CA ARG A 122 0.18 -12.28 -13.25
C ARG A 122 1.67 -12.38 -13.62
N GLU A 123 2.17 -11.39 -14.36
CA GLU A 123 3.58 -11.36 -14.74
C GLU A 123 4.50 -11.10 -13.53
N GLU A 124 4.11 -10.20 -12.62
CA GLU A 124 4.82 -9.99 -11.35
C GLU A 124 4.91 -11.28 -10.53
N ARG A 125 3.82 -12.04 -10.42
CA ARG A 125 3.81 -13.36 -9.75
C ARG A 125 4.73 -14.34 -10.46
N ARG A 126 4.70 -14.42 -11.79
CA ARG A 126 5.58 -15.30 -12.58
C ARG A 126 7.06 -15.00 -12.33
N ILE A 127 7.45 -13.73 -12.43
CA ILE A 127 8.83 -13.27 -12.21
C ILE A 127 9.23 -13.48 -10.75
N GLY A 128 8.37 -13.09 -9.80
CA GLY A 128 8.60 -13.23 -8.37
C GLY A 128 8.79 -14.69 -7.96
N ALA A 129 7.90 -15.58 -8.40
CA ALA A 129 7.99 -17.01 -8.14
C ALA A 129 9.27 -17.63 -8.70
N ALA A 130 9.65 -17.26 -9.93
CA ALA A 130 10.89 -17.75 -10.55
C ALA A 130 12.15 -17.26 -9.82
N ARG A 131 12.23 -15.96 -9.48
CA ARG A 131 13.38 -15.38 -8.78
C ARG A 131 13.50 -15.85 -7.34
N PHE A 132 12.37 -16.06 -6.67
CA PHE A 132 12.34 -16.57 -5.29
C PHE A 132 12.67 -18.07 -5.21
N GLY A 133 12.43 -18.82 -6.28
CA GLY A 133 12.55 -20.29 -6.26
C GLY A 133 11.30 -20.96 -5.69
N TRP A 134 10.11 -20.46 -6.01
CA TRP A 134 8.82 -20.98 -5.53
C TRP A 134 8.62 -22.48 -5.78
N ALA A 135 9.23 -23.02 -6.84
CA ALA A 135 9.21 -24.45 -7.15
C ALA A 135 9.76 -25.34 -6.01
N ALA A 136 10.55 -24.78 -5.08
CA ALA A 136 11.05 -25.49 -3.90
C ALA A 136 10.06 -25.50 -2.70
N ARG A 137 8.87 -24.91 -2.86
CA ARG A 137 7.82 -24.94 -1.83
C ARG A 137 7.40 -26.37 -1.52
N HIS A 138 7.33 -26.66 -0.23
CA HIS A 138 6.93 -27.94 0.32
C HIS A 138 5.88 -27.74 1.42
N PRO A 139 5.11 -28.78 1.78
CA PRO A 139 4.10 -28.69 2.80
C PRO A 139 4.65 -28.18 4.15
N PRO A 140 3.88 -27.38 4.91
CA PRO A 140 4.30 -26.90 6.22
C PRO A 140 4.73 -28.03 7.16
N GLY A 141 5.81 -27.80 7.91
CA GLY A 141 6.27 -28.74 8.94
C GLY A 141 7.01 -29.99 8.44
N SER A 142 7.22 -30.14 7.13
CA SER A 142 7.90 -31.32 6.56
C SER A 142 9.40 -31.37 6.83
N ASP A 143 10.02 -30.27 7.28
CA ASP A 143 11.43 -30.25 7.67
C ASP A 143 11.70 -31.20 8.85
N ARG A 144 12.92 -31.75 8.90
CA ARG A 144 13.38 -32.54 10.05
C ARG A 144 13.89 -31.62 11.17
N GLY A 145 13.66 -32.01 12.41
CA GLY A 145 14.15 -31.28 13.59
C GLY A 145 13.24 -30.14 14.05
N PRO A 146 13.70 -29.34 15.03
CA PRO A 146 12.89 -28.33 15.72
C PRO A 146 12.71 -27.04 14.92
N VAL A 147 13.58 -26.76 13.94
CA VAL A 147 13.46 -25.59 13.06
C VAL A 147 12.71 -25.98 11.80
N LYS A 148 11.64 -25.26 11.48
CA LYS A 148 10.84 -25.44 10.27
C LYS A 148 10.98 -24.22 9.37
N ARG A 149 11.01 -24.43 8.07
CA ARG A 149 10.98 -23.38 7.04
C ARG A 149 9.60 -23.35 6.41
N GLY A 150 9.18 -22.15 6.03
CA GLY A 150 7.94 -21.91 5.32
C GLY A 150 8.19 -21.00 4.13
N ILE A 151 7.47 -21.27 3.04
CA ILE A 151 7.45 -20.43 1.86
C ILE A 151 6.01 -19.95 1.67
N GLY A 152 5.81 -18.63 1.77
CA GLY A 152 4.52 -17.97 1.65
C GLY A 152 4.58 -16.84 0.63
N MET A 153 3.43 -16.44 0.14
CA MET A 153 3.28 -15.29 -0.74
C MET A 153 1.96 -14.58 -0.44
N ALA A 154 1.92 -13.31 -0.77
CA ALA A 154 0.72 -12.49 -0.70
C ALA A 154 0.77 -11.50 -1.85
N GLN A 155 -0.39 -10.97 -2.21
CA GLN A 155 -0.53 -9.91 -3.18
C GLN A 155 -0.76 -8.57 -2.50
N SER A 156 -0.37 -7.49 -3.16
CA SER A 156 -0.73 -6.13 -2.78
C SER A 156 -1.31 -5.37 -3.96
N HIS A 157 -2.12 -4.38 -3.64
CA HIS A 157 -2.66 -3.40 -4.56
C HIS A 157 -2.75 -2.08 -3.81
N TRP A 158 -2.36 -0.99 -4.46
CA TRP A 158 -2.55 0.37 -3.94
C TRP A 158 -3.06 1.23 -5.09
N GLY A 159 -4.20 1.89 -4.88
CA GLY A 159 -4.80 2.76 -5.89
C GLY A 159 -3.90 3.96 -6.18
N ALA A 160 -3.93 4.42 -7.44
CA ALA A 160 -3.31 5.68 -7.81
C ALA A 160 -4.21 6.84 -7.39
N HIS A 161 -3.98 7.40 -6.21
CA HIS A 161 -4.63 8.62 -5.75
C HIS A 161 -3.81 9.82 -6.24
N VAL A 162 -4.08 10.27 -7.46
CA VAL A 162 -3.32 11.36 -8.11
C VAL A 162 -4.10 12.66 -8.02
N GLN A 163 -3.48 13.68 -7.44
CA GLN A 163 -3.96 15.06 -7.55
C GLN A 163 -3.46 15.67 -8.86
N ILE A 164 -4.35 15.83 -9.83
CA ILE A 164 -3.99 16.35 -11.17
C ILE A 164 -3.86 17.88 -11.20
N ASN A 165 -4.37 18.58 -10.19
CA ASN A 165 -4.21 20.03 -10.04
C ASN A 165 -2.88 20.32 -9.32
N ALA A 166 -1.77 20.11 -10.03
CA ALA A 166 -0.42 20.36 -9.54
C ALA A 166 0.35 21.29 -10.50
N ALA A 167 1.18 22.17 -9.95
CA ALA A 167 1.97 23.14 -10.69
C ALA A 167 3.36 23.31 -10.06
N CYS A 168 4.29 23.83 -10.87
CA CYS A 168 5.57 24.34 -10.43
C CYS A 168 5.91 25.63 -11.21
N GLU A 169 6.79 26.44 -10.67
CA GLU A 169 7.34 27.62 -11.34
C GLU A 169 8.82 27.35 -11.64
N VAL A 170 9.22 27.52 -12.91
CA VAL A 170 10.61 27.39 -13.34
C VAL A 170 11.12 28.77 -13.72
N ARG A 171 12.25 29.18 -13.15
CA ARG A 171 12.89 30.47 -13.41
C ARG A 171 14.29 30.26 -13.97
N VAL A 172 14.60 31.03 -15.01
CA VAL A 172 15.95 31.19 -15.53
C VAL A 172 16.44 32.56 -15.10
N LEU A 173 17.47 32.61 -14.27
CA LEU A 173 18.02 33.85 -13.72
C LEU A 173 18.98 34.50 -14.73
N ARG A 174 19.35 35.75 -14.47
CA ARG A 174 20.23 36.53 -15.38
C ARG A 174 21.63 35.96 -15.54
N ASP A 175 22.11 35.22 -14.55
CA ASP A 175 23.40 34.52 -14.58
C ASP A 175 23.33 33.16 -15.28
N GLY A 176 22.16 32.77 -15.79
CA GLY A 176 21.93 31.49 -16.46
C GLY A 176 21.60 30.34 -15.50
N SER A 177 21.60 30.56 -14.18
CA SER A 177 21.14 29.54 -13.24
C SER A 177 19.64 29.29 -13.37
N VAL A 178 19.22 28.05 -13.10
CA VAL A 178 17.82 27.64 -13.20
C VAL A 178 17.33 27.18 -11.83
N GLU A 179 16.15 27.67 -11.42
CA GLU A 179 15.46 27.19 -10.24
C GLU A 179 14.05 26.69 -10.56
N VAL A 180 13.60 25.67 -9.82
CA VAL A 180 12.23 25.15 -9.83
C VAL A 180 11.63 25.23 -8.44
N MET A 181 10.38 25.69 -8.36
CA MET A 181 9.65 25.94 -7.14
C MET A 181 8.32 25.21 -7.13
N SER A 182 8.00 24.50 -6.04
CA SER A 182 6.71 23.84 -5.83
C SER A 182 6.40 23.70 -4.35
N SER A 183 5.13 23.79 -3.94
CA SER A 183 4.74 23.64 -2.54
C SER A 183 4.80 22.19 -2.03
N VAL A 184 5.16 21.23 -2.90
CA VAL A 184 5.29 19.81 -2.54
C VAL A 184 6.29 19.62 -1.40
N GLN A 185 6.17 18.52 -0.64
CA GLN A 185 7.12 18.16 0.40
C GLN A 185 7.95 16.96 -0.03
N ASP A 186 9.24 16.98 0.32
CA ASP A 186 10.10 15.79 0.24
C ASP A 186 10.34 15.24 1.64
N ILE A 187 9.64 14.16 1.94
CA ILE A 187 9.75 13.44 3.22
C ILE A 187 10.70 12.23 3.10
N GLY A 188 11.63 12.26 2.13
CA GLY A 188 12.54 11.17 1.81
C GLY A 188 12.06 10.29 0.66
N THR A 189 11.04 10.71 -0.09
CA THR A 189 10.56 10.03 -1.30
C THR A 189 11.40 10.40 -2.53
N GLY A 190 12.16 11.50 -2.48
CA GLY A 190 13.05 11.93 -3.56
C GLY A 190 12.38 12.79 -4.61
N ILE A 191 11.22 13.41 -4.30
CA ILE A 191 10.54 14.31 -5.24
C ILE A 191 11.43 15.50 -5.66
N THR A 192 12.32 15.95 -4.77
CA THR A 192 13.32 16.98 -5.09
C THR A 192 14.17 16.58 -6.29
N THR A 193 14.67 15.34 -6.29
CA THR A 193 15.48 14.79 -7.38
C THR A 193 14.68 14.64 -8.68
N VAL A 194 13.43 14.18 -8.58
CA VAL A 194 12.55 14.00 -9.74
C VAL A 194 12.23 15.34 -10.41
N LEU A 195 11.98 16.40 -9.63
CA LEU A 195 11.76 17.75 -10.16
C LEU A 195 13.00 18.26 -10.89
N ALA A 196 14.19 18.15 -10.28
CA ALA A 196 15.44 18.54 -10.92
C ALA A 196 15.68 17.80 -12.24
N GLN A 197 15.51 16.48 -12.25
CA GLN A 197 15.66 15.65 -13.45
C GLN A 197 14.69 16.05 -14.56
N THR A 198 13.41 16.27 -14.22
CA THR A 198 12.37 16.65 -15.18
C THR A 198 12.69 17.99 -15.84
N VAL A 199 13.06 19.00 -15.06
CA VAL A 199 13.39 20.33 -15.59
C VAL A 199 14.69 20.29 -16.40
N ALA A 200 15.71 19.58 -15.90
CA ALA A 200 16.97 19.42 -16.60
C ALA A 200 16.82 18.75 -17.96
N GLU A 201 16.01 17.68 -18.04
CA GLU A 201 15.71 16.99 -19.30
C GLU A 201 15.07 17.92 -20.34
N VAL A 202 14.10 18.73 -19.92
CA VAL A 202 13.40 19.69 -20.79
C VAL A 202 14.34 20.80 -21.28
N LEU A 203 15.26 21.25 -20.44
CA LEU A 203 16.18 22.36 -20.76
C LEU A 203 17.52 21.92 -21.35
N GLY A 204 17.79 20.61 -21.44
CA GLY A 204 19.07 20.07 -21.90
C GLY A 204 20.23 20.34 -20.94
N LEU A 205 19.94 20.42 -19.64
CA LEU A 205 20.90 20.63 -18.56
C LEU A 205 21.15 19.33 -17.79
N ARG A 206 22.05 19.37 -16.80
CA ARG A 206 22.18 18.29 -15.82
C ARG A 206 21.31 18.57 -14.60
N ALA A 207 20.88 17.53 -13.90
CA ALA A 207 20.02 17.69 -12.73
C ALA A 207 20.69 18.50 -11.62
N GLU A 208 22.01 18.37 -11.46
CA GLU A 208 22.82 19.15 -10.51
C GLU A 208 22.91 20.65 -10.85
N ASP A 209 22.56 21.05 -12.08
CA ASP A 209 22.53 22.45 -12.49
C ASP A 209 21.19 23.13 -12.11
N ILE A 210 20.21 22.37 -11.59
CA ILE A 210 18.89 22.87 -11.20
C ILE A 210 18.79 23.05 -9.69
N THR A 211 18.48 24.27 -9.25
CA THR A 211 18.16 24.54 -7.84
C THR A 211 16.68 24.23 -7.57
N VAL A 212 16.40 23.32 -6.64
CA VAL A 212 15.03 22.95 -6.28
C VAL A 212 14.62 23.60 -4.98
N ARG A 213 13.48 24.32 -4.98
CA ARG A 213 12.88 24.96 -3.82
C ARG A 213 11.50 24.35 -3.56
N ILE A 214 11.33 23.73 -2.41
CA ILE A 214 10.08 23.04 -2.07
C ILE A 214 9.64 23.29 -0.63
N GLY A 215 8.41 22.91 -0.30
CA GLY A 215 7.89 22.94 1.07
C GLY A 215 7.49 24.32 1.59
N ASP A 216 7.19 25.26 0.69
CA ASP A 216 6.70 26.60 1.05
C ASP A 216 5.32 26.85 0.45
N THR A 217 4.40 27.42 1.23
CA THR A 217 3.03 27.72 0.84
C THR A 217 2.92 28.92 -0.12
N ILE A 218 3.99 29.72 -0.27
CA ILE A 218 4.03 30.77 -1.31
C ILE A 218 4.32 30.21 -2.71
N PHE A 219 4.81 28.97 -2.81
CA PHE A 219 5.11 28.33 -4.09
C PHE A 219 3.83 27.75 -4.74
N PRO A 220 3.84 27.50 -6.06
CA PRO A 220 2.69 26.88 -6.74
C PRO A 220 2.30 25.54 -6.11
N SER A 221 1.00 25.27 -6.07
CA SER A 221 0.46 24.06 -5.44
C SER A 221 1.08 22.80 -6.06
N GLY A 222 1.85 22.06 -5.26
CA GLY A 222 2.37 20.75 -5.63
C GLY A 222 1.33 19.64 -5.54
N PRO A 223 1.66 18.44 -6.06
CA PRO A 223 0.83 17.24 -5.95
C PRO A 223 0.73 16.69 -4.53
#